data_AF-A0A1H6XPN3-F1
#
_entry.id   AF-A0A1H6XPN3-F1
#
_cell.length_a   1.000
_cell.length_b   1.000
_cell.length_c   1.000
_cell.angle_alpha   90.00
_cell.angle_beta   90.00
_cell.angle_gamma   90.00
#
_symmetry.space_group_name_H-M   'P 1'
#
loop_
_entity.id
_entity.type
_entity.pdbx_description
1 polymer ?
#
loop_
_entity_poly.entity_id
_entity_poly.type
_entity_poly.pdbx_seq_one_letter_code
_entity_poly.pdbx_strand_id
1 'polypeptide(L)' 'AQGARAVIPRKRNSLKGNGDLDRGLYRYRHLVENAFARLKHYRAVAFRYDKLKRNYESMVAMACGFLWLPM' A
#
# COMPACT_ATOMS: atom_id res chain seq x y z
N ALA A 1 6.14 -19.52 8.12
CA ALA A 1 5.85 -18.08 8.17
C ALA A 1 7.17 -17.33 7.97
N GLN A 2 7.30 -16.52 6.91
CA GLN A 2 8.51 -15.71 6.72
C GLN A 2 8.55 -14.62 7.80
N GLY A 3 9.65 -14.54 8.55
CA GLY A 3 9.80 -13.68 9.74
C GLY A 3 9.80 -12.19 9.41
N ALA A 4 8.62 -11.62 9.16
CA ALA A 4 8.45 -10.19 8.95
C ALA A 4 8.38 -9.46 10.31
N ARG A 5 9.25 -8.47 10.50
CA ARG A 5 9.21 -7.60 11.69
C ARG A 5 8.26 -6.44 11.41
N ALA A 6 7.20 -6.32 12.21
CA ALA A 6 6.27 -5.21 12.11
C ALA A 6 6.94 -3.90 12.57
N VAL A 7 7.06 -2.93 11.66
CA VAL A 7 7.55 -1.58 11.97
C VAL A 7 6.36 -0.64 12.00
N ILE A 8 5.54 -0.77 13.05
CA ILE A 8 4.35 0.06 13.27
C ILE A 8 4.49 0.73 14.63
N PRO A 9 4.40 2.07 14.71
CA PRO A 9 4.45 2.77 15.98
C PRO A 9 3.27 2.38 16.86
N ARG A 10 3.54 2.18 18.15
CA ARG A 10 2.50 2.01 19.17
C ARG A 10 1.71 3.31 19.33
N LYS A 11 0.47 3.18 19.81
CA LYS A 11 -0.39 4.33 20.14
C LYS A 11 0.32 5.26 21.13
N ARG A 12 0.03 6.56 21.03
CA ARG A 12 0.63 7.61 21.88
C ARG A 12 0.48 7.35 23.39
N ASN A 13 -0.59 6.67 23.81
CA ASN A 13 -0.88 6.37 25.21
C ASN A 13 -0.27 5.02 25.67
N SER A 14 0.65 4.43 24.91
CA SER A 14 1.29 3.17 25.29
C SER A 14 2.36 3.40 26.35
N LEU A 15 2.38 2.55 27.38
CA LEU A 15 3.41 2.52 28.43
C LEU A 15 4.81 2.19 27.86
N LYS A 16 4.87 1.45 26.76
CA LYS A 16 6.12 1.18 26.03
C LYS A 16 6.30 2.20 24.91
N GLY A 17 7.45 2.88 24.92
CA GLY A 17 7.84 3.80 23.85
C GLY A 17 8.10 3.11 22.50
N ASN A 18 8.40 3.94 21.50
CA ASN A 18 8.74 3.52 20.12
C ASN A 18 10.26 3.70 19.84
N GLY A 19 11.12 3.52 20.84
CA GLY A 19 12.58 3.69 20.68
C GLY A 19 13.23 2.61 19.83
N ASP A 20 12.61 1.43 19.78
CA ASP A 20 12.97 0.26 18.98
C ASP A 20 12.43 0.29 17.53
N LEU A 21 11.69 1.34 17.17
CA LEU A 21 11.10 1.50 15.84
C LEU A 21 12.08 2.18 14.88
N ASP A 22 12.34 1.54 13.75
CA ASP A 22 13.02 2.20 12.63
C ASP A 22 12.08 3.25 12.00
N ARG A 23 12.29 4.51 12.40
CA ARG A 23 11.56 5.66 11.86
C ARG A 23 11.83 5.90 10.37
N GLY A 24 13.02 5.55 9.89
CA GLY A 24 13.37 5.66 8.48
C GLY A 24 12.53 4.70 7.65
N LEU A 25 12.48 3.43 8.06
CA LEU A 25 11.66 2.42 7.40
C LEU A 25 10.16 2.77 7.46
N TYR A 26 9.68 3.24 8.62
CA TYR A 26 8.29 3.68 8.75
C TYR A 26 7.95 4.87 7.85
N ARG A 27 8.92 5.77 7.58
CA ARG A 27 8.72 6.91 6.67
C ARG A 27 8.37 6.44 5.27
N TYR A 28 9.03 5.41 4.74
CA TYR A 28 8.75 4.89 3.39
C TYR A 28 7.33 4.34 3.22
N ARG A 29 6.58 4.09 4.30
CA ARG A 29 5.19 3.66 4.23
C ARG A 29 4.32 4.63 3.43
N HIS A 30 4.59 5.93 3.49
CA HIS A 30 3.81 6.93 2.75
C HIS A 30 3.90 6.72 1.23
N LEU A 31 5.00 6.16 0.71
CA LEU A 31 5.16 5.91 -0.73
C LEU A 31 4.17 4.84 -1.21
N VAL A 32 4.05 3.78 -0.41
CA VAL A 32 3.09 2.69 -0.66
C VAL A 32 1.66 3.20 -0.55
N GLU A 33 1.35 3.97 0.50
CA GLU A 33 0.03 4.57 0.69
C GLU A 33 -0.35 5.51 -0.47
N ASN A 34 0.60 6.33 -0.95
CA ASN A 34 0.41 7.20 -2.11
C ASN A 34 0.17 6.41 -3.40
N ALA A 35 0.87 5.30 -3.61
CA ALA A 35 0.64 4.43 -4.75
C ALA A 35 -0.78 3.85 -4.74
N PHE A 36 -1.26 3.37 -3.58
CA PHE A 36 -2.63 2.90 -3.43
C PHE A 36 -3.68 4.01 -3.57
N ALA A 37 -3.39 5.22 -3.08
CA ALA A 37 -4.25 6.38 -3.30
C ALA A 37 -4.40 6.67 -4.80
N ARG A 38 -3.29 6.63 -5.55
CA ARG A 38 -3.31 6.80 -7.01
C ARG A 38 -4.05 5.68 -7.73
N LEU A 39 -3.86 4.42 -7.30
CA LEU A 39 -4.61 3.28 -7.85
C LEU A 39 -6.12 3.42 -7.65
N LYS A 40 -6.56 4.01 -6.53
CA LYS A 40 -7.98 4.25 -6.26
C LYS A 40 -8.60 5.38 -7.09
N HIS A 41 -7.81 6.20 -7.80
CA HIS A 41 -8.37 7.13 -8.79
C HIS A 41 -8.99 6.40 -9.98
N TYR A 42 -8.49 5.21 -10.30
CA TYR A 42 -9.11 4.36 -11.32
C TYR A 42 -10.40 3.75 -10.76
N ARG A 43 -11.53 4.35 -11.14
CA ARG A 43 -12.87 3.95 -10.67
C ARG A 43 -13.15 2.45 -10.86
N ALA A 44 -12.63 1.86 -11.95
CA ALA A 44 -12.77 0.43 -12.20
C ALA A 44 -12.03 -0.47 -11.21
N VAL A 45 -10.86 -0.02 -10.74
CA VAL A 45 -10.10 -0.70 -9.68
C VAL A 45 -10.76 -0.46 -8.32
N ALA A 46 -11.14 0.77 -8.01
CA ALA A 46 -11.71 1.15 -6.71
C ALA A 46 -13.05 0.47 -6.43
N PHE A 47 -13.96 0.42 -7.42
CA PHE A 47 -15.28 -0.19 -7.26
C PHE A 47 -15.31 -1.67 -7.64
N ARG A 48 -14.21 -2.22 -8.19
CA ARG A 48 -14.13 -3.61 -8.64
C ARG A 48 -15.28 -3.98 -9.59
N TYR A 49 -15.36 -3.29 -10.73
CA TYR A 49 -16.43 -3.54 -11.71
C TYR A 49 -16.33 -4.92 -12.39
N ASP A 50 -15.13 -5.50 -12.47
CA ASP A 50 -14.91 -6.82 -13.04
C ASP A 50 -15.50 -7.95 -12.18
N LYS A 51 -16.43 -8.71 -12.76
CA LYS A 51 -17.03 -9.89 -12.12
C LYS A 51 -16.03 -11.05 -11.99
N LEU A 52 -15.17 -11.23 -12.98
CA LEU A 52 -14.16 -12.29 -12.98
C LEU A 52 -12.87 -11.82 -12.30
N LYS A 53 -12.35 -12.66 -11.41
CA LYS A 53 -11.07 -12.41 -10.72
C LYS A 53 -9.92 -12.14 -11.70
N ARG A 54 -9.81 -12.93 -12.77
CA ARG A 54 -8.76 -12.80 -13.80
C ARG A 54 -8.78 -11.43 -14.49
N ASN A 55 -9.98 -10.92 -14.79
CA ASN A 55 -10.12 -9.62 -15.46
C ASN A 55 -9.74 -8.49 -14.51
N TYR A 56 -10.19 -8.58 -13.24
CA TYR A 56 -9.81 -7.62 -12.22
C TYR A 56 -8.29 -7.58 -12.00
N GLU A 57 -7.64 -8.74 -11.90
CA GLU A 57 -6.17 -8.83 -11.78
C GLU A 57 -5.46 -8.19 -12.98
N SER A 58 -5.96 -8.42 -14.19
CA SER A 58 -5.41 -7.80 -15.41
C SER A 58 -5.55 -6.27 -15.39
N MET A 59 -6.70 -5.76 -14.94
CA MET A 59 -6.95 -4.32 -14.85
C MET A 59 -6.10 -3.64 -13.77
N VAL A 60 -5.90 -4.31 -12.62
CA VAL A 60 -4.97 -3.84 -11.59
C VAL A 60 -3.53 -3.82 -12.12
N ALA A 61 -3.10 -4.87 -12.84
CA ALA A 61 -1.77 -4.93 -13.42
C ALA A 61 -1.53 -3.79 -14.44
N MET A 62 -2.50 -3.52 -15.31
CA MET A 62 -2.45 -2.37 -16.22
C MET A 62 -2.35 -1.04 -15.45
N ALA A 63 -3.19 -0.82 -14.43
CA ALA A 63 -3.16 0.41 -13.63
C ALA A 63 -1.80 0.60 -12.92
N CYS A 64 -1.19 -0.46 -12.42
CA CYS A 64 0.17 -0.44 -11.88
C CYS A 64 1.21 -0.09 -12.96
N GLY A 65 1.08 -0.62 -14.17
CA GLY A 65 1.94 -0.28 -15.31
C GLY A 65 1.88 1.21 -15.65
N PHE A 66 0.68 1.78 -15.74
CA PHE A 66 0.48 3.22 -15.97
C PHE A 66 1.03 4.08 -14.82
N LEU A 67 0.97 3.59 -13.59
CA LEU A 67 1.53 4.30 -12.43
C LEU A 67 3.07 4.38 -12.49
N TRP A 68 3.70 3.34 -13.04
CA TRP A 68 5.15 3.15 -13.10
C TRP A 68 5.81 3.92 -14.24
N LEU A 69 5.13 4.04 -15.38
CA LEU A 69 5.64 4.77 -16.54
C LEU A 69 5.65 6.29 -16.26
N PRO A 70 6.80 6.97 -16.37
CA PRO A 70 6.83 8.42 -16.43
C PRO A 70 6.34 8.83 -17.82
N MET A 71 5.04 9.14 -17.92
CA MET A 71 4.48 9.83 -19.07
C MET A 71 4.88 11.31 -19.05
#